data_AF-A0A6M1ZI90-F1
#
_entry.id   AF-A0A6M1ZI90-F1
#
_cell.length_a   1.000
_cell.length_b   1.000
_cell.length_c   1.000
_cell.angle_alpha   90.00
_cell.angle_beta   90.00
_cell.angle_gamma   90.00
#
_symmetry.space_group_name_H-M   'P 1'
#
loop_
_entity.id
_entity.type
_entity.pdbx_description
1 polymer ?
#
loop_
_entity_poly.entity_id
_entity_poly.type
_entity_poly.pdbx_seq_one_letter_code
_entity_poly.pdbx_strand_id
1 'polypeptide(L)'
;VQMFKQMEISILGIVANMGYFIYPASGVRPTTVGCGGGSRLAKEWELPLLAEIPLDPALSKAGDEGHSIFDVENALSREIFEELGFKIQAEVEALSKGTFSVWLAEGGVVAFEFGDGKEKRVAAATLQSHCPCARCRGSGKSLADVQPFGVEKVGRYGLRVQFTSGCSQGLYPHKLLEELSQ
;
A
#
# COMPACT_ATOMS: atom_id res chain seq x y z
N VAL A 1 -11.00 4.80 2.01
CA VAL A 1 -10.73 3.63 1.15
C VAL A 1 -10.67 4.01 -0.34
N GLN A 2 -11.66 4.72 -0.87
CA GLN A 2 -11.73 5.05 -2.31
C GLN A 2 -10.52 5.81 -2.88
N MET A 3 -9.97 6.79 -2.15
CA MET A 3 -8.76 7.52 -2.54
C MET A 3 -7.55 6.58 -2.73
N PHE A 4 -7.34 5.62 -1.83
CA PHE A 4 -6.23 4.67 -1.92
C PHE A 4 -6.39 3.72 -3.11
N LYS A 5 -7.62 3.27 -3.41
CA LYS A 5 -7.91 2.49 -4.63
C LYS A 5 -7.60 3.30 -5.91
N GLN A 6 -7.95 4.59 -5.94
CA GLN A 6 -7.64 5.47 -7.08
C GLN A 6 -6.14 5.69 -7.29
N MET A 7 -5.37 5.70 -6.19
CA MET A 7 -3.90 5.86 -6.24
C MET A 7 -3.16 4.52 -6.35
N GLU A 8 -3.88 3.41 -6.57
CA GLU A 8 -3.30 2.05 -6.66
C GLU A 8 -2.46 1.67 -5.44
N ILE A 9 -2.79 2.22 -4.27
CA ILE A 9 -2.14 1.90 -3.01
C ILE A 9 -2.82 0.67 -2.41
N SER A 10 -2.05 -0.40 -2.21
CA SER A 10 -2.54 -1.61 -1.54
C SER A 10 -2.98 -1.31 -0.12
N ILE A 11 -4.20 -1.71 0.22
CA ILE A 11 -4.76 -1.57 1.57
C ILE A 11 -4.64 -2.93 2.25
N LEU A 12 -3.79 -3.01 3.28
CA LEU A 12 -3.57 -4.24 4.05
C LEU A 12 -4.82 -4.69 4.81
N GLY A 13 -5.65 -3.75 5.25
CA GLY A 13 -6.87 -4.04 5.99
C GLY A 13 -7.36 -2.85 6.80
N ILE A 14 -8.36 -3.11 7.64
CA ILE A 14 -9.01 -2.11 8.49
C ILE A 14 -8.67 -2.40 9.95
N VAL A 15 -8.29 -1.35 10.68
CA VAL A 15 -8.22 -1.35 12.15
C VAL A 15 -9.30 -0.42 12.66
N ALA A 16 -10.20 -0.93 13.49
CA ALA A 16 -11.23 -0.12 14.13
C ALA A 16 -10.76 0.28 15.53
N ASN A 17 -10.32 1.52 15.68
CA ASN A 17 -10.01 2.07 17.00
C ASN A 17 -11.30 2.39 17.77
N MET A 18 -11.27 2.25 19.09
CA MET A 18 -12.41 2.48 19.99
C MET A 18 -13.69 1.73 19.54
N GLY A 19 -13.54 0.52 19.00
CA GLY A 19 -14.60 -0.20 18.30
C GLY A 19 -15.67 -0.81 19.23
N TYR A 20 -15.39 -0.90 20.53
CA TYR A 20 -16.31 -1.36 21.56
C TYR A 20 -15.80 -0.98 22.96
N PHE A 21 -16.63 -1.16 23.98
CA PHE A 21 -16.30 -0.98 25.38
C PHE A 21 -16.50 -2.30 26.12
N ILE A 22 -15.69 -2.64 27.12
CA ILE A 22 -15.96 -3.80 27.98
C ILE A 22 -16.37 -3.27 29.35
N TYR A 23 -17.53 -3.73 29.84
CA TYR A 23 -17.94 -3.42 31.21
C TYR A 23 -17.02 -4.13 32.20
N PRO A 24 -16.27 -3.40 33.05
CA PRO A 24 -15.25 -3.99 33.93
C PRO A 24 -15.80 -5.03 34.91
N ALA A 25 -17.07 -4.87 35.31
CA ALA A 25 -17.72 -5.72 36.30
C ALA A 25 -18.27 -7.03 35.73
N SER A 26 -18.55 -7.11 34.42
CA SER A 26 -19.21 -8.26 33.80
C SER A 26 -18.38 -8.92 32.70
N GLY A 27 -17.35 -8.25 32.18
CA GLY A 27 -16.59 -8.71 31.02
C GLY A 27 -17.42 -8.77 29.72
N VAL A 28 -18.68 -8.33 29.77
CA VAL A 28 -19.60 -8.42 28.63
C VAL A 28 -19.33 -7.27 27.67
N ARG A 29 -19.10 -7.63 26.40
CA ARG A 29 -19.10 -6.71 25.27
C ARG A 29 -20.56 -6.29 24.98
N PRO A 30 -20.95 -5.01 25.18
CA PRO A 30 -22.27 -4.55 24.84
C PRO A 30 -22.47 -4.55 23.32
N THR A 31 -23.66 -4.96 22.90
CA THR A 31 -24.12 -4.99 21.50
C THR A 31 -24.75 -3.67 21.04
N THR A 32 -24.53 -2.58 21.78
CA THR A 32 -25.19 -1.28 21.56
C THR A 32 -24.58 -0.48 20.40
N VAL A 33 -25.32 0.57 19.98
CA VAL A 33 -24.98 1.53 18.91
C VAL A 33 -23.52 2.00 19.01
N GLY A 34 -22.76 1.85 17.91
CA GLY A 34 -21.34 2.19 17.84
C GLY A 34 -20.41 0.98 17.66
N CYS A 35 -20.85 -0.21 18.06
CA CYS A 35 -20.11 -1.45 17.84
C CYS A 35 -20.25 -1.98 16.39
N GLY A 36 -19.17 -2.57 15.85
CA GLY A 36 -19.18 -3.29 14.57
C GLY A 36 -19.08 -2.42 13.31
N GLY A 37 -18.87 -1.11 13.45
CA GLY A 37 -18.62 -0.22 12.30
C GLY A 37 -17.40 -0.66 11.48
N GLY A 38 -16.34 -1.12 12.15
CA GLY A 38 -15.17 -1.71 11.52
C GLY A 38 -15.51 -2.96 10.71
N SER A 39 -16.23 -3.91 11.31
CA SER A 39 -16.68 -5.12 10.61
C SER A 39 -17.58 -4.82 9.41
N ARG A 40 -18.49 -3.84 9.54
CA ARG A 40 -19.36 -3.43 8.43
C ARG A 40 -18.54 -2.84 7.28
N LEU A 41 -17.61 -1.94 7.58
CA LEU A 41 -16.75 -1.30 6.57
C LEU A 41 -15.81 -2.32 5.91
N ALA A 42 -15.27 -3.26 6.68
CA ALA A 42 -14.43 -4.34 6.18
C ALA A 42 -15.19 -5.20 5.16
N LYS A 43 -16.44 -5.57 5.47
CA LYS A 43 -17.32 -6.29 4.54
C LYS A 43 -17.68 -5.47 3.30
N GLU A 44 -18.04 -4.20 3.48
CA GLU A 44 -18.43 -3.30 2.38
C GLU A 44 -17.32 -3.13 1.33
N TRP A 45 -16.07 -3.09 1.80
CA TRP A 45 -14.91 -2.85 0.94
C TRP A 45 -14.13 -4.11 0.59
N GLU A 46 -14.60 -5.28 1.03
CA GLU A 46 -13.94 -6.58 0.88
C GLU A 46 -12.49 -6.56 1.38
N LEU A 47 -12.27 -5.91 2.53
CA LEU A 47 -10.97 -5.79 3.18
C LEU A 47 -10.94 -6.61 4.47
N PRO A 48 -9.79 -7.18 4.87
CA PRO A 48 -9.67 -7.86 6.15
C PRO A 48 -9.81 -6.87 7.30
N LEU A 49 -10.53 -7.28 8.35
CA LEU A 49 -10.55 -6.56 9.62
C LEU A 49 -9.37 -7.08 10.46
N LEU A 50 -8.32 -6.28 10.57
CA LEU A 50 -7.08 -6.68 11.23
C LEU A 50 -7.23 -6.65 12.76
N ALA A 51 -7.91 -5.63 13.29
CA ALA A 51 -8.21 -5.53 14.71
C ALA A 51 -9.43 -4.63 14.97
N GLU A 52 -10.10 -4.90 16.09
CA GLU A 52 -11.01 -3.97 16.76
C GLU A 52 -10.42 -3.68 18.14
N ILE A 53 -9.94 -2.46 18.35
CA ILE A 53 -9.31 -2.03 19.60
C ILE A 53 -10.40 -1.42 20.49
N PRO A 54 -10.59 -1.89 21.73
CA PRO A 54 -11.60 -1.34 22.63
C PRO A 54 -11.23 0.03 23.18
N LEU A 55 -12.20 0.68 23.79
CA LEU A 55 -11.95 1.74 24.77
C LEU A 55 -11.36 1.11 26.04
N ASP A 56 -10.04 1.14 26.14
CA ASP A 56 -9.26 0.59 27.25
C ASP A 56 -8.65 1.72 28.10
N PRO A 57 -9.08 1.87 29.36
CA PRO A 57 -8.52 2.87 30.27
C PRO A 57 -7.00 2.72 30.49
N ALA A 58 -6.47 1.48 30.45
CA ALA A 58 -5.04 1.24 30.60
C ALA A 58 -4.26 1.79 29.41
N LEU A 59 -4.79 1.64 28.20
CA LEU A 59 -4.22 2.21 26.98
C LEU A 59 -4.24 3.75 27.01
N SER A 60 -5.36 4.35 27.41
CA SER A 60 -5.45 5.82 27.56
C SER A 60 -4.43 6.34 28.56
N LYS A 61 -4.38 5.74 29.75
CA LYS A 61 -3.48 6.14 30.82
C LYS A 61 -2.01 6.01 30.40
N ALA A 62 -1.63 4.87 29.80
CA ALA A 62 -0.27 4.67 29.31
C ALA A 62 0.10 5.74 28.27
N GLY A 63 -0.80 6.06 27.34
CA GLY A 63 -0.60 7.13 26.37
C GLY A 63 -0.43 8.51 27.00
N ASP A 64 -1.25 8.86 27.98
CA ASP A 64 -1.18 10.15 28.70
C ASP A 64 0.12 10.29 29.52
N GLU A 65 0.64 9.18 30.05
CA GLU A 65 1.87 9.12 30.82
C GLU A 65 3.13 8.97 29.94
N GLY A 66 2.97 8.80 28.63
CA GLY A 66 4.08 8.59 27.69
C GLY A 66 4.72 7.20 27.78
N HIS A 67 3.99 6.21 28.29
CA HIS A 67 4.41 4.82 28.40
C HIS A 67 3.81 3.95 27.29
N SER A 68 4.50 2.85 26.97
CA SER A 68 4.00 1.88 26.01
C SER A 68 2.92 1.01 26.65
N ILE A 69 1.87 0.65 25.90
CA ILE A 69 0.89 -0.35 26.36
C ILE A 69 1.53 -1.72 26.62
N PHE A 70 2.68 -2.00 26.00
CA PHE A 70 3.46 -3.21 26.23
C PHE A 70 4.22 -3.20 27.57
N ASP A 71 4.25 -2.09 28.28
CA ASP A 71 4.82 -2.00 29.64
C ASP A 71 3.74 -2.28 30.70
N VAL A 72 2.46 -2.34 30.31
CA VAL A 72 1.33 -2.59 31.20
C VAL A 72 1.00 -4.08 31.21
N GLU A 73 1.04 -4.70 32.39
CA GLU A 73 0.63 -6.09 32.57
C GLU A 73 -0.89 -6.27 32.48
N ASN A 74 -1.34 -7.37 31.87
CA ASN A 74 -2.76 -7.76 31.78
C ASN A 74 -3.69 -6.72 31.12
N ALA A 75 -3.16 -5.82 30.29
CA ALA A 75 -3.96 -4.89 29.50
C ALA A 75 -4.55 -5.60 28.27
N LEU A 76 -5.87 -5.55 28.09
CA LEU A 76 -6.54 -6.15 26.95
C LEU A 76 -6.00 -5.63 25.62
N SER A 77 -5.73 -4.33 25.52
CA SER A 77 -5.20 -3.75 24.28
C SER A 77 -3.84 -4.32 23.90
N ARG A 78 -3.02 -4.73 24.88
CA ARG A 78 -1.71 -5.33 24.62
C ARG A 78 -1.83 -6.57 23.75
N GLU A 79 -2.66 -7.53 24.16
CA GLU A 79 -2.87 -8.79 23.43
C GLU A 79 -3.40 -8.53 22.01
N ILE A 80 -4.31 -7.56 21.87
CA ILE A 80 -4.87 -7.16 20.56
C ILE A 80 -3.79 -6.54 19.66
N PHE A 81 -2.88 -5.72 20.21
CA PHE A 81 -1.77 -5.15 19.46
C PHE A 81 -0.73 -6.21 19.06
N GLU A 82 -0.47 -7.21 19.92
CA GLU A 82 0.39 -8.35 19.58
C GLU A 82 -0.21 -9.15 18.41
N GLU A 83 -1.50 -9.51 18.49
CA GLU A 83 -2.21 -10.22 17.41
C GLU A 83 -2.24 -9.40 16.11
N LEU A 84 -2.48 -8.09 16.22
CA LEU A 84 -2.44 -7.16 15.09
C LEU A 84 -1.06 -7.17 14.41
N GLY A 85 0.02 -7.20 15.19
CA GLY A 85 1.39 -7.29 14.68
C GLY A 85 1.59 -8.52 13.80
N PHE A 86 1.16 -9.69 14.28
CA PHE A 86 1.23 -10.95 13.51
C PHE A 86 0.41 -10.90 12.22
N LYS A 87 -0.81 -10.35 12.28
CA LYS A 87 -1.66 -10.20 11.08
C LYS A 87 -1.02 -9.25 10.06
N ILE A 88 -0.51 -8.11 10.50
CA ILE A 88 0.19 -7.16 9.62
C ILE A 88 1.40 -7.84 8.98
N GLN A 89 2.19 -8.58 9.75
CA GLN A 89 3.33 -9.31 9.21
C GLN A 89 2.91 -10.27 8.10
N ALA A 90 1.89 -11.11 8.36
CA ALA A 90 1.39 -12.07 7.37
C ALA A 90 0.89 -11.39 6.08
N GLU A 91 0.14 -10.29 6.20
CA GLU A 91 -0.34 -9.52 5.04
C GLU A 91 0.81 -8.85 4.29
N VAL A 92 1.81 -8.31 4.99
CA VAL A 92 3.00 -7.70 4.37
C VAL A 92 3.84 -8.73 3.64
N GLU A 93 4.01 -9.93 4.21
CA GLU A 93 4.71 -11.05 3.60
C GLU A 93 3.95 -11.57 2.37
N ALA A 94 2.63 -11.74 2.47
CA ALA A 94 1.78 -12.13 1.33
C ALA A 94 1.91 -11.11 0.18
N LEU A 95 1.92 -9.81 0.49
CA LEU A 95 2.15 -8.78 -0.51
C LEU A 95 3.61 -8.71 -1.01
N SER A 96 4.60 -9.15 -0.21
CA SER A 96 6.00 -9.17 -0.63
C SER A 96 6.29 -10.25 -1.68
N LYS A 97 5.47 -11.31 -1.72
CA LYS A 97 5.56 -12.36 -2.76
C LYS A 97 5.22 -11.82 -4.16
N GLY A 98 4.54 -10.68 -4.27
CA GLY A 98 4.31 -9.94 -5.51
C GLY A 98 5.48 -9.03 -5.90
N THR A 99 6.72 -9.46 -5.69
CA THR A 99 7.91 -8.70 -6.11
C THR A 99 8.08 -8.85 -7.62
N PHE A 100 8.28 -7.73 -8.32
CA PHE A 100 8.49 -7.71 -9.76
C PHE A 100 9.95 -7.43 -10.09
N SER A 101 10.44 -7.96 -11.21
CA SER A 101 11.79 -7.73 -11.71
C SER A 101 11.78 -6.65 -12.78
N VAL A 102 12.84 -5.85 -12.85
CA VAL A 102 12.97 -4.78 -13.85
C VAL A 102 14.43 -4.63 -14.24
N TRP A 103 14.67 -4.45 -15.54
CA TRP A 103 16.00 -4.23 -16.10
C TRP A 103 15.93 -3.40 -17.38
N LEU A 104 17.10 -2.89 -17.79
CA LEU A 104 17.25 -2.20 -19.07
C LEU A 104 17.66 -3.23 -20.12
N ALA A 105 16.87 -3.32 -21.19
CA ALA A 105 17.14 -4.19 -22.33
C ALA A 105 17.74 -3.39 -23.51
N GLU A 106 18.32 -4.11 -24.47
CA GLU A 106 18.88 -3.49 -25.67
C GLU A 106 17.83 -2.71 -26.48
N GLY A 107 18.29 -1.72 -27.25
CA GLY A 107 17.42 -0.92 -28.12
C GLY A 107 16.59 0.13 -27.40
N GLY A 108 16.98 0.54 -26.18
CA GLY A 108 16.30 1.58 -25.43
C GLY A 108 14.99 1.12 -24.80
N VAL A 109 14.95 -0.13 -24.35
CA VAL A 109 13.75 -0.77 -23.81
C VAL A 109 13.88 -0.95 -22.30
N VAL A 110 12.79 -0.68 -21.58
CA VAL A 110 12.63 -1.09 -20.19
C VAL A 110 11.83 -2.38 -20.18
N ALA A 111 12.43 -3.45 -19.65
CA ALA A 111 11.81 -4.76 -19.52
C ALA A 111 11.48 -5.03 -18.05
N PHE A 112 10.36 -5.69 -17.82
CA PHE A 112 9.91 -6.06 -16.48
C PHE A 112 9.10 -7.34 -16.50
N GLU A 113 9.05 -7.98 -15.35
CA GLU A 113 8.29 -9.22 -15.11
C GLU A 113 7.47 -9.02 -13.84
N PHE A 114 6.14 -9.05 -13.98
CA PHE A 114 5.22 -9.06 -12.86
C PHE A 114 4.93 -10.51 -12.44
N GLY A 115 4.29 -10.72 -11.29
CA GLY A 115 4.13 -12.04 -10.66
C GLY A 115 3.49 -13.18 -11.51
N ASP A 116 3.10 -12.93 -12.76
CA ASP A 116 2.70 -13.94 -13.76
C ASP A 116 3.89 -14.62 -14.48
N GLY A 117 5.12 -14.15 -14.21
CA GLY A 117 6.34 -14.70 -14.80
C GLY A 117 6.57 -14.30 -16.26
N LYS A 118 5.73 -13.43 -16.82
CA LYS A 118 5.82 -13.04 -18.23
C LYS A 118 6.63 -11.76 -18.37
N GLU A 119 7.69 -11.84 -19.19
CA GLU A 119 8.42 -10.66 -19.61
C GLU A 119 7.51 -9.75 -20.44
N LYS A 120 7.46 -8.49 -20.05
CA LYS A 120 6.79 -7.39 -20.75
C LYS A 120 7.82 -6.32 -21.08
N ARG A 121 7.62 -5.63 -22.20
CA ARG A 121 8.59 -4.65 -22.72
C ARG A 121 7.91 -3.34 -23.08
N VAL A 122 8.57 -2.23 -22.74
CA VAL A 122 8.13 -0.89 -23.16
C VAL A 122 9.35 -0.08 -23.64
N ALA A 123 9.24 0.51 -24.83
CA ALA A 123 10.26 1.41 -25.35
C ALA A 123 10.33 2.71 -24.54
N ALA A 124 11.54 3.25 -24.33
CA ALA A 124 11.74 4.49 -23.58
C ALA A 124 10.97 5.68 -24.20
N ALA A 125 10.88 5.76 -25.53
CA ALA A 125 10.10 6.77 -26.24
C ALA A 125 8.60 6.70 -25.89
N THR A 126 8.06 5.49 -25.75
CA THR A 126 6.67 5.27 -25.35
C THR A 126 6.42 5.71 -23.91
N LEU A 127 7.30 5.31 -22.98
CA LEU A 127 7.21 5.77 -21.59
C LEU A 127 7.27 7.29 -21.49
N GLN A 128 8.16 7.93 -22.24
CA GLN A 128 8.35 9.36 -22.13
C GLN A 128 7.18 10.16 -22.74
N SER A 129 6.61 9.69 -23.85
CA SER A 129 5.40 10.29 -24.44
C SER A 129 4.16 10.15 -23.56
N HIS A 130 4.13 9.13 -22.68
CA HIS A 130 3.06 8.89 -21.70
C HIS A 130 3.46 9.25 -20.27
N CYS A 131 4.45 10.14 -20.09
CA CYS A 131 4.95 10.51 -18.76
C CYS A 131 3.82 11.11 -17.88
N PRO A 132 3.47 10.47 -16.75
CA PRO A 132 2.31 10.86 -15.93
C PRO A 132 2.59 12.02 -14.95
N CYS A 133 3.80 12.59 -14.98
CA CYS A 133 4.18 13.68 -14.08
C CYS A 133 3.39 14.97 -14.42
N ALA A 134 3.24 15.84 -13.42
CA ALA A 134 2.47 17.07 -13.55
C ALA A 134 2.96 18.00 -14.68
N ARG A 135 4.26 17.95 -15.04
CA ARG A 135 4.86 18.77 -16.12
C ARG A 135 4.58 18.23 -17.52
N CYS A 136 4.37 16.92 -17.64
CA CYS A 136 4.28 16.25 -18.94
C CYS A 136 2.85 15.93 -19.37
N ARG A 137 1.90 15.77 -18.42
CA ARG A 137 0.49 15.52 -18.74
C ARG A 137 -0.02 16.55 -19.77
N GLY A 138 -0.42 16.07 -20.94
CA GLY A 138 -0.96 16.87 -22.04
C GLY A 138 0.05 17.40 -23.07
N SER A 139 1.35 17.20 -22.88
CA SER A 139 2.38 17.69 -23.81
C SER A 139 2.74 16.72 -24.95
N GLY A 140 2.56 15.41 -24.75
CA GLY A 140 2.69 14.38 -25.79
C GLY A 140 4.02 14.36 -26.55
N LYS A 141 5.10 14.95 -26.01
CA LYS A 141 6.37 15.04 -26.74
C LYS A 141 7.12 13.72 -26.65
N SER A 142 7.11 12.97 -27.76
CA SER A 142 8.06 11.89 -27.99
C SER A 142 9.39 12.49 -28.46
N LEU A 143 10.49 12.19 -27.76
CA LEU A 143 11.83 12.55 -28.19
C LEU A 143 12.42 11.38 -29.00
N ALA A 144 12.75 11.63 -30.26
CA ALA A 144 13.59 10.72 -31.02
C ALA A 144 14.93 10.56 -30.29
N ASP A 145 15.46 9.34 -30.25
CA ASP A 145 16.74 8.95 -29.63
C ASP A 145 16.82 8.97 -28.09
N VAL A 146 15.69 8.97 -27.39
CA VAL A 146 15.70 8.79 -25.93
C VAL A 146 16.16 7.38 -25.54
N GLN A 147 17.10 7.30 -24.59
CA GLN A 147 17.59 6.03 -24.02
C GLN A 147 17.36 6.00 -22.51
N PRO A 148 16.91 4.88 -21.93
CA PRO A 148 16.88 4.71 -20.49
C PRO A 148 18.29 4.34 -19.98
N PHE A 149 18.76 4.98 -18.92
CA PHE A 149 20.06 4.66 -18.30
C PHE A 149 19.93 4.20 -16.84
N GLY A 150 18.76 4.37 -16.23
CA GLY A 150 18.49 3.94 -14.87
C GLY A 150 17.03 3.60 -14.67
N VAL A 151 16.75 2.66 -13.78
CA VAL A 151 15.40 2.29 -13.37
C VAL A 151 15.38 2.03 -11.87
N GLU A 152 14.40 2.62 -11.20
CA GLU A 152 14.19 2.52 -9.76
C GLU A 152 12.78 2.01 -9.49
N LYS A 153 12.65 1.01 -8.62
CA LYS A 153 11.35 0.56 -8.14
C LYS A 153 10.83 1.56 -7.12
N VAL A 154 9.65 2.12 -7.36
CA VAL A 154 9.01 3.02 -6.39
C VAL A 154 7.93 2.24 -5.66
N GLY A 155 8.31 1.70 -4.50
CA GLY A 155 7.46 0.80 -3.74
C GLY A 155 7.06 -0.42 -4.58
N ARG A 156 5.77 -0.79 -4.50
CA ARG A 156 5.19 -1.95 -5.19
C ARG A 156 4.27 -1.59 -6.36
N TYR A 157 4.06 -0.30 -6.58
CA TYR A 157 3.00 0.18 -7.46
C TYR A 157 3.54 0.68 -8.79
N GLY A 158 4.85 0.91 -8.91
CA GLY A 158 5.40 1.48 -10.14
C GLY A 158 6.90 1.58 -10.21
N LEU A 159 7.33 2.12 -11.34
CA LEU A 159 8.72 2.36 -11.70
C LEU A 159 8.98 3.85 -11.89
N ARG A 160 10.19 4.27 -11.56
CA ARG A 160 10.76 5.52 -12.05
C ARG A 160 11.89 5.19 -13.00
N VAL A 161 11.83 5.77 -14.20
CA VAL A 161 12.83 5.54 -15.24
C VAL A 161 13.61 6.83 -15.46
N GLN A 162 14.93 6.70 -15.55
CA GLN A 162 15.85 7.78 -15.83
C GLN A 162 16.26 7.71 -17.30
N PHE A 163 16.11 8.83 -18.00
CA PHE A 163 16.33 8.94 -19.43
C PHE A 163 17.46 9.91 -19.77
N THR A 164 18.19 9.63 -20.85
CA THR A 164 19.29 10.48 -21.34
C THR A 164 18.86 11.89 -21.74
N SER A 165 17.60 12.04 -22.17
CA SER A 165 16.97 13.30 -22.53
C SER A 165 15.50 13.30 -22.09
N GLY A 166 14.86 14.46 -22.00
CA GLY A 166 13.44 14.57 -21.62
C GLY A 166 13.19 14.51 -20.11
N CYS A 167 12.09 13.88 -19.70
CA CYS A 167 11.58 13.92 -18.33
C CYS A 167 11.79 12.58 -17.59
N SER A 168 12.49 12.62 -16.46
CA SER A 168 12.72 11.47 -15.55
C SER A 168 11.93 11.56 -14.23
N GLN A 169 10.95 12.46 -14.15
CA GLN A 169 10.12 12.67 -12.96
C GLN A 169 8.83 11.83 -12.98
N GLY A 170 8.60 11.10 -14.06
CA GLY A 170 7.45 10.21 -14.20
C GLY A 170 7.54 9.04 -13.24
N LEU A 171 6.46 8.80 -12.50
CA LEU A 171 6.24 7.55 -11.78
C LEU A 171 5.23 6.75 -12.59
N TYR A 172 5.64 5.62 -13.13
CA TYR A 172 4.87 4.76 -14.01
C TYR A 172 4.23 3.63 -13.21
N PRO A 173 2.91 3.68 -12.92
CA PRO A 173 2.26 2.63 -12.18
C PRO A 173 2.20 1.33 -12.99
N HIS A 174 2.07 0.17 -12.33
CA HIS A 174 2.01 -1.14 -13.00
C HIS A 174 0.94 -1.18 -14.09
N LYS A 175 -0.25 -0.66 -13.79
CA LYS A 175 -1.34 -0.62 -14.76
C LYS A 175 -0.97 0.13 -16.04
N LEU A 176 -0.34 1.30 -15.91
CA LEU A 176 0.14 2.07 -17.06
C LEU A 176 1.26 1.32 -17.80
N LEU A 177 2.17 0.66 -17.09
CA LEU A 177 3.22 -0.15 -17.70
C LEU A 177 2.62 -1.32 -18.49
N GLU A 178 1.59 -1.98 -17.97
CA GLU A 178 0.87 -3.05 -18.67
C GLU A 178 0.13 -2.54 -19.92
N GLU A 179 -0.54 -1.39 -19.82
CA GLU A 179 -1.23 -0.74 -20.95
C GLU A 179 -0.26 -0.33 -22.07
N LEU A 180 0.96 0.07 -21.72
CA LEU A 180 1.99 0.50 -22.68
C LEU A 180 2.89 -0.64 -23.18
N SER A 181 2.81 -1.82 -22.57
CA SER A 181 3.66 -2.97 -22.93
C SER A 181 3.18 -3.70 -24.18
N GLN A 182 4.14 -4.22 -24.92
CA GLN A 182 3.94 -5.18 -26.02
C GLN A 182 4.37 -6.57 -25.57
#